data_AF-A0A3D4PC05-F1
#
_entry.id   AF-A0A3D4PC05-F1
#
_cell.length_a   1.000
_cell.length_b   1.000
_cell.length_c   1.000
_cell.angle_alpha   90.00
_cell.angle_beta   90.00
_cell.angle_gamma   90.00
#
_symmetry.space_group_name_H-M   'P 1'
#
loop_
_entity.id
_entity.type
_entity.pdbx_description
1 polymer ?
#
loop_
_entity_poly.entity_id
_entity_poly.type
_entity_poly.pdbx_seq_one_letter_code
_entity_poly.pdbx_strand_id
1 'polypeptide(L)'
;MLIAIVIDYTEWNNLDVPVFEMKQDMNPIELIIPNRKIKGYSAILLPLTGTGAVDWNGFDAHVERTYAAGLIPAINMDTGYANLIDSATKVEVLSRTRDIASGKEFVAGAYVGDREGEAFRQSEYRTEIELIDSFGGTSVLFQSYGL
;
A
#
# COMPACT_ATOMS: atom_id res chain seq x y z
N MET A 1 20.96 7.53 -17.19
CA MET A 1 22.35 7.88 -16.83
C MET A 1 22.31 9.29 -16.23
N LEU A 2 22.87 9.43 -15.02
CA LEU A 2 22.86 10.59 -14.09
C LEU A 2 21.50 11.05 -13.52
N ILE A 3 21.50 11.18 -12.18
CA ILE A 3 20.46 11.73 -11.32
C ILE A 3 20.87 13.18 -11.01
N ALA A 4 19.92 14.12 -11.04
CA ALA A 4 20.01 15.37 -10.28
C ALA A 4 18.60 15.77 -9.83
N ILE A 5 18.41 15.78 -8.51
CA ILE A 5 17.21 16.25 -7.81
C ILE A 5 17.42 17.74 -7.52
N VAL A 6 16.46 18.58 -7.88
CA VAL A 6 16.39 19.98 -7.43
C VAL A 6 15.20 20.07 -6.47
N ILE A 7 15.48 20.25 -5.17
CA ILE A 7 14.46 20.51 -4.14
C ILE A 7 14.54 22.00 -3.80
N ASP A 8 13.41 22.70 -3.95
CA ASP A 8 13.23 24.06 -3.46
C ASP A 8 12.98 24.03 -1.93
N TYR A 9 13.86 24.69 -1.18
CA TYR A 9 13.88 24.68 0.29
C TYR A 9 12.99 25.75 0.93
N THR A 10 12.30 26.59 0.15
CA THR A 10 11.71 27.82 0.72
C THR A 10 10.40 27.64 1.51
N GLU A 11 9.70 26.51 1.38
CA GLU A 11 8.40 26.31 2.06
C GLU A 11 8.40 25.36 3.27
N TRP A 12 9.54 24.74 3.62
CA TRP A 12 9.61 23.75 4.72
C TRP A 12 9.85 24.32 6.13
N ASN A 13 10.03 25.63 6.29
CA ASN A 13 10.43 26.24 7.57
C ASN A 13 9.33 26.34 8.65
N ASN A 14 8.11 25.86 8.40
CA ASN A 14 6.97 26.04 9.33
C ASN A 14 6.30 24.73 9.80
N LEU A 15 6.93 23.58 9.58
CA LEU A 15 6.45 22.32 10.14
C LEU A 15 7.54 21.75 11.06
N ASP A 16 7.23 21.56 12.34
CA ASP A 16 8.03 20.79 13.31
C ASP A 16 8.00 19.29 12.96
N VAL A 17 8.41 18.95 11.74
CA VAL A 17 8.69 17.59 11.32
C VAL A 17 10.18 17.34 11.54
N PRO A 18 10.57 16.29 12.28
CA PRO A 18 11.98 15.92 12.40
C PRO A 18 12.48 15.55 11.00
N VAL A 19 13.24 16.47 10.39
CA VAL A 19 13.97 16.22 9.16
C VAL A 19 14.96 15.12 9.48
N PHE A 20 14.81 13.97 8.83
CA PHE A 20 15.77 12.88 8.94
C PHE A 20 17.09 13.37 8.36
N GLU A 21 18.02 13.77 9.22
CA GLU A 21 19.37 14.12 8.83
C GLU A 21 19.99 12.86 8.21
N MET A 22 20.13 12.83 6.87
CA MET A 22 20.88 11.77 6.22
C MET A 22 22.32 11.83 6.73
N LYS A 23 22.67 10.96 7.67
CA LYS A 23 24.06 10.73 8.03
C LYS A 23 24.81 10.31 6.77
N GLN A 24 25.62 11.22 6.23
CA GLN A 24 26.45 10.99 5.04
C GLN A 24 27.46 9.84 5.23
N ASP A 25 27.70 9.39 6.47
CA ASP A 25 28.65 8.34 6.83
C ASP A 25 27.97 7.03 7.30
N MET A 26 26.88 6.62 6.65
CA MET A 26 26.20 5.38 7.01
C MET A 26 26.89 4.17 6.36
N ASN A 27 27.68 3.43 7.14
CA ASN A 27 28.28 2.17 6.71
C ASN A 27 27.19 1.10 6.50
N PRO A 28 26.95 0.59 5.28
CA PRO A 28 25.87 -0.36 5.01
C PRO A 28 25.97 -1.66 5.81
N ILE A 29 27.18 -2.06 6.22
CA ILE A 29 27.39 -3.26 7.04
C ILE A 29 26.77 -3.08 8.43
N GLU A 30 26.80 -1.87 8.99
CA GLU A 30 26.23 -1.55 10.30
C GLU A 30 24.69 -1.55 10.30
N LEU A 31 24.06 -1.54 9.12
CA LEU A 31 22.61 -1.64 8.95
C LEU A 31 22.11 -3.09 8.90
N ILE A 32 23.02 -4.07 8.77
CA ILE A 32 22.65 -5.48 8.75
C ILE A 32 22.24 -5.90 10.17
N ILE A 33 21.03 -6.43 10.30
CA ILE A 33 20.53 -7.03 11.53
C ILE A 33 20.53 -8.55 11.34
N PRO A 34 21.55 -9.28 11.83
CA PRO A 34 21.58 -10.74 11.75
C PRO A 34 20.37 -11.33 12.47
N ASN A 35 19.80 -12.40 11.90
CA ASN A 35 18.63 -13.10 12.46
C ASN A 35 17.40 -12.19 12.68
N ARG A 36 17.25 -11.12 11.88
CA ARG A 36 16.04 -10.30 11.90
C ARG A 36 14.80 -11.19 11.71
N LYS A 37 13.84 -11.06 12.63
CA LYS A 37 12.53 -11.69 12.46
C LYS A 37 11.86 -11.13 11.21
N ILE A 38 11.64 -11.98 10.22
CA ILE A 38 10.98 -11.60 8.97
C ILE A 38 9.50 -11.38 9.26
N LYS A 39 8.97 -10.23 8.85
CA LYS A 39 7.53 -9.96 8.82
C LYS A 39 7.07 -10.18 7.39
N GLY A 40 6.32 -11.26 7.17
CA GLY A 40 5.90 -11.69 5.84
C GLY A 40 4.57 -11.05 5.45
N TYR A 41 4.52 -10.49 4.25
CA TYR A 41 3.30 -9.99 3.61
C TYR A 41 3.06 -10.80 2.33
N SER A 42 1.80 -11.02 1.97
CA SER A 42 1.42 -11.67 0.72
C SER A 42 0.46 -10.78 -0.05
N ALA A 43 0.88 -10.31 -1.22
CA ALA A 43 -0.02 -9.69 -2.18
C ALA A 43 -0.96 -10.78 -2.70
N ILE A 44 -2.22 -10.70 -2.30
CA ILE A 44 -3.21 -11.73 -2.62
C ILE A 44 -4.03 -11.33 -3.85
N LEU A 45 -4.48 -12.35 -4.58
CA LEU A 45 -5.32 -12.18 -5.75
C LEU A 45 -6.74 -11.78 -5.33
N LEU A 46 -7.39 -10.90 -6.10
CA LEU A 46 -8.85 -10.75 -6.09
C LEU A 46 -9.42 -11.69 -7.16
N PRO A 47 -9.90 -12.90 -6.81
CA PRO A 47 -10.31 -13.88 -7.79
C PRO A 47 -11.58 -13.42 -8.52
N LEU A 48 -11.60 -13.63 -9.83
CA LEU A 48 -12.77 -13.41 -10.67
C LEU A 48 -13.29 -14.76 -11.19
N THR A 49 -14.61 -14.88 -11.29
CA THR A 49 -15.30 -15.99 -11.94
C THR A 49 -15.15 -15.92 -13.46
N GLY A 50 -15.57 -16.99 -14.16
CA GLY A 50 -15.54 -17.02 -15.64
C GLY A 50 -16.41 -15.95 -16.33
N THR A 51 -17.32 -15.29 -15.61
CA THR A 51 -18.12 -14.17 -16.12
C THR A 51 -17.52 -12.79 -15.80
N GLY A 52 -16.37 -12.75 -15.10
CA GLY A 52 -15.72 -11.52 -14.66
C GLY A 52 -16.27 -10.94 -13.35
N ALA A 53 -17.30 -11.54 -12.75
CA ALA A 53 -17.74 -11.17 -11.41
C ALA A 53 -16.72 -11.63 -10.36
N VAL A 54 -16.56 -10.88 -9.27
CA VAL A 54 -15.68 -11.27 -8.16
C VAL A 54 -16.17 -12.56 -7.49
N ASP A 55 -15.25 -13.50 -7.27
CA ASP A 55 -15.49 -14.67 -6.43
C ASP A 55 -15.23 -14.34 -4.96
N TRP A 56 -16.26 -13.80 -4.30
CA TRP A 56 -16.16 -13.35 -2.91
C TRP A 56 -15.84 -14.49 -1.91
N ASN A 57 -16.36 -15.68 -2.14
CA ASN A 57 -16.05 -16.84 -1.30
C ASN A 57 -14.59 -17.26 -1.48
N GLY A 58 -14.10 -17.24 -2.72
CA GLY A 58 -12.70 -17.49 -3.04
C GLY A 58 -11.77 -16.46 -2.40
N PHE A 59 -12.16 -15.18 -2.44
CA PHE A 59 -11.43 -14.07 -1.83
C PHE A 59 -11.33 -14.24 -0.30
N ASP A 60 -12.44 -14.42 0.40
CA ASP A 60 -12.45 -14.57 1.86
C ASP A 60 -11.57 -15.73 2.31
N ALA A 61 -11.75 -16.88 1.66
CA ALA A 61 -10.96 -18.06 1.96
C ALA A 61 -9.47 -17.84 1.65
N HIS A 62 -9.12 -16.96 0.71
CA HIS A 62 -7.73 -16.60 0.43
C HIS A 62 -7.14 -15.72 1.54
N VAL A 63 -7.89 -14.74 2.06
CA VAL A 63 -7.49 -13.92 3.22
C VAL A 63 -7.24 -14.82 4.44
N GLU A 64 -8.19 -15.70 4.76
CA GLU A 64 -8.08 -16.64 5.88
C GLU A 64 -6.85 -17.55 5.77
N ARG A 65 -6.62 -18.16 4.59
CA ARG A 65 -5.46 -19.02 4.36
C ARG A 65 -4.14 -18.27 4.48
N THR A 66 -4.11 -16.99 4.12
CA THR A 66 -2.92 -16.15 4.24
C THR A 66 -2.57 -15.94 5.71
N TYR A 67 -3.56 -15.63 6.54
CA TYR A 67 -3.36 -15.57 7.99
C TYR A 67 -2.97 -16.92 8.59
N ALA A 68 -3.60 -18.01 8.16
CA ALA A 68 -3.29 -19.37 8.63
C ALA A 68 -1.84 -19.78 8.28
N ALA A 69 -1.29 -19.26 7.19
CA ALA A 69 0.11 -19.45 6.81
C ALA A 69 1.10 -18.57 7.59
N GLY A 70 0.62 -17.72 8.51
CA GLY A 70 1.47 -16.79 9.27
C GLY A 70 1.91 -15.56 8.49
N LEU A 71 1.21 -15.23 7.40
CA LEU A 71 1.47 -14.06 6.56
C LEU A 71 0.39 -12.99 6.76
N ILE A 72 0.76 -11.74 6.49
CA ILE A 72 -0.15 -10.60 6.52
C ILE A 72 -0.71 -10.37 5.11
N PRO A 73 -2.03 -10.33 4.92
CA PRO A 73 -2.63 -10.03 3.61
C PRO A 73 -2.30 -8.61 3.14
N ALA A 74 -1.92 -8.51 1.87
CA ALA A 74 -1.83 -7.27 1.12
C ALA A 74 -2.89 -7.29 0.01
N ILE A 75 -3.97 -6.53 0.21
CA ILE A 75 -5.16 -6.49 -0.65
C ILE A 75 -5.17 -5.23 -1.52
N ASN A 76 -6.01 -5.18 -2.57
CA ASN A 76 -6.03 -4.06 -3.51
C ASN A 76 -4.62 -3.66 -4.00
N MET A 77 -3.77 -4.66 -4.23
CA MET A 77 -2.45 -4.48 -4.85
C MET A 77 -2.57 -4.68 -6.37
N ASP A 78 -1.46 -4.65 -7.13
CA ASP A 78 -1.48 -5.02 -8.56
C ASP A 78 -2.06 -6.42 -8.79
N THR A 79 -1.74 -7.36 -7.90
CA THR A 79 -2.31 -8.72 -7.90
C THR A 79 -3.82 -8.73 -7.62
N GLY A 80 -4.33 -7.70 -6.95
CA GLY A 80 -5.75 -7.48 -6.69
C GLY A 80 -6.42 -6.51 -7.68
N TYR A 81 -5.74 -6.17 -8.78
CA TYR A 81 -6.25 -5.29 -9.84
C TYR A 81 -6.62 -3.88 -9.36
N ALA A 82 -5.92 -3.32 -8.38
CA ALA A 82 -6.21 -2.02 -7.77
C ALA A 82 -6.48 -0.88 -8.78
N ASN A 83 -5.78 -0.93 -9.92
CA ASN A 83 -5.86 0.04 -11.00
C ASN A 83 -7.00 -0.19 -11.99
N LEU A 84 -7.74 -1.30 -11.89
CA LEU A 84 -8.79 -1.71 -12.84
C LEU A 84 -10.16 -1.89 -12.18
N ILE A 85 -10.22 -2.18 -10.88
CA ILE A 85 -11.49 -2.36 -10.18
C ILE A 85 -12.10 -1.02 -9.77
N ASP A 86 -13.44 -0.99 -9.73
CA ASP A 86 -14.17 0.19 -9.29
C ASP A 86 -14.08 0.43 -7.78
N SER A 87 -14.45 1.64 -7.35
CA SER A 87 -14.40 2.02 -5.95
C SER A 87 -15.30 1.16 -5.07
N ALA A 88 -16.44 0.69 -5.57
CA ALA A 88 -17.35 -0.16 -4.79
C ALA A 88 -16.71 -1.52 -4.48
N THR A 89 -16.03 -2.11 -5.46
CA THR A 89 -15.27 -3.35 -5.31
C THR A 89 -14.09 -3.16 -4.37
N LYS A 90 -13.33 -2.05 -4.48
CA LYS A 90 -12.25 -1.71 -3.54
C LYS A 90 -12.75 -1.66 -2.08
N VAL A 91 -13.90 -1.01 -1.86
CA VAL A 91 -14.53 -0.88 -0.54
C VAL A 91 -15.00 -2.23 0.00
N GLU A 92 -15.63 -3.06 -0.84
CA GLU A 92 -16.08 -4.39 -0.41
C GLU A 92 -14.88 -5.28 -0.01
N VAL A 93 -13.79 -5.26 -0.78
CA VAL A 93 -12.54 -5.95 -0.42
C VAL A 93 -12.02 -5.51 0.95
N LEU A 94 -12.02 -4.19 1.23
CA LEU A 94 -11.60 -3.65 2.53
C LEU A 94 -12.53 -4.10 3.67
N SER A 95 -13.84 -4.02 3.47
CA SER A 95 -14.85 -4.39 4.48
C SER A 95 -14.72 -5.86 4.87
N ARG A 96 -14.68 -6.76 3.89
CA ARG A 96 -14.54 -8.20 4.12
C ARG A 96 -13.22 -8.54 4.80
N THR A 97 -12.13 -7.92 4.36
CA THR A 97 -10.82 -8.13 4.95
C THR A 97 -10.78 -7.68 6.40
N ARG A 98 -11.35 -6.52 6.75
CA ARG A 98 -11.46 -6.05 8.13
C ARG A 98 -12.19 -7.08 9.01
N ASP A 99 -13.31 -7.59 8.53
CA ASP A 99 -14.14 -8.53 9.29
C ASP A 99 -13.38 -9.85 9.54
N ILE A 100 -12.72 -10.40 8.51
CA ILE A 100 -11.88 -11.61 8.62
C ILE A 100 -10.64 -11.37 9.49
N ALA A 101 -10.00 -10.22 9.33
CA ALA A 101 -8.80 -9.85 10.07
C ALA A 101 -9.07 -9.83 11.58
N SER A 102 -10.28 -9.40 11.98
CA SER A 102 -10.70 -9.38 13.39
C SER A 102 -9.65 -8.70 14.29
N GLY A 103 -9.14 -7.54 13.83
CA GLY A 103 -8.11 -6.75 14.52
C GLY A 103 -6.66 -7.17 14.22
N LYS A 104 -6.44 -8.21 13.41
CA LYS A 104 -5.10 -8.50 12.86
C LYS A 104 -4.73 -7.47 11.80
N GLU A 105 -3.44 -7.28 11.62
CA GLU A 105 -2.90 -6.40 10.59
C GLU A 105 -3.25 -6.89 9.19
N PHE A 106 -3.55 -5.96 8.29
CA PHE A 106 -3.52 -6.13 6.84
C PHE A 106 -3.05 -4.81 6.21
N VAL A 107 -2.54 -4.90 4.98
CA VAL A 107 -2.17 -3.72 4.20
C VAL A 107 -3.04 -3.63 2.94
N ALA A 108 -3.24 -2.43 2.43
CA ALA A 108 -4.00 -2.22 1.21
C ALA A 108 -3.32 -1.20 0.28
N GLY A 109 -3.41 -1.43 -1.03
CA GLY A 109 -2.89 -0.48 -2.01
C GLY A 109 -3.73 0.79 -2.09
N ALA A 110 -3.06 1.93 -1.93
CA ALA A 110 -3.60 3.25 -2.25
C ALA A 110 -3.14 3.62 -3.66
N TYR A 111 -4.01 3.39 -4.64
CA TYR A 111 -3.74 3.68 -6.05
C TYR A 111 -4.47 4.94 -6.49
N VAL A 112 -3.70 5.86 -7.09
CA VAL A 112 -4.22 7.04 -7.79
C VAL A 112 -3.66 7.01 -9.20
N GLY A 113 -4.56 6.94 -10.19
CA GLY A 113 -4.17 6.87 -11.59
C GLY A 113 -3.74 8.23 -12.15
N ASP A 114 -2.56 8.27 -12.76
CA ASP A 114 -1.98 9.43 -13.41
C ASP A 114 -1.25 9.06 -14.72
N ARG A 115 -0.66 10.06 -15.37
CA ARG A 115 0.10 9.92 -16.63
C ARG A 115 1.39 10.72 -16.58
N GLU A 116 2.32 10.37 -17.47
CA GLU A 116 3.56 11.13 -17.64
C GLU A 116 3.28 12.61 -17.89
N GLY A 117 3.95 13.48 -17.12
CA GLY A 117 3.79 14.93 -17.18
C GLY A 117 2.64 15.49 -16.32
N GLU A 118 1.82 14.65 -15.69
CA GLU A 118 0.82 15.10 -14.72
C GLU A 118 1.47 15.41 -13.35
N ALA A 119 0.93 16.41 -12.66
CA ALA A 119 1.39 16.75 -11.31
C ALA A 119 0.92 15.70 -10.29
N PHE A 120 1.71 15.53 -9.21
CA PHE A 120 1.34 14.65 -8.11
C PHE A 120 0.00 15.06 -7.47
N ARG A 121 -0.92 14.10 -7.35
CA ARG A 121 -2.29 14.34 -6.87
C ARG A 121 -2.43 14.04 -5.38
N GLN A 122 -1.80 14.87 -4.56
CA GLN A 122 -1.72 14.67 -3.09
C GLN A 122 -3.08 14.47 -2.41
N SER A 123 -4.10 15.23 -2.80
CA SER A 123 -5.45 15.13 -2.21
C SER A 123 -6.15 13.81 -2.50
N GLU A 124 -5.91 13.24 -3.68
CA GLU A 124 -6.47 11.94 -4.07
C GLU A 124 -5.80 10.81 -3.29
N TYR A 125 -4.48 10.88 -3.13
CA TYR A 125 -3.75 9.94 -2.26
C TYR A 125 -4.21 10.02 -0.81
N ARG A 126 -4.45 11.24 -0.28
CA ARG A 126 -5.02 11.40 1.06
C ARG A 126 -6.37 10.70 1.19
N THR A 127 -7.23 10.83 0.19
CA THR A 127 -8.55 10.19 0.19
C THR A 127 -8.44 8.67 0.21
N GLU A 128 -7.56 8.07 -0.60
CA GLU A 128 -7.34 6.62 -0.59
C GLU A 128 -6.72 6.13 0.73
N ILE A 129 -5.81 6.91 1.34
CA ILE A 129 -5.22 6.60 2.65
C ILE A 129 -6.30 6.61 3.73
N GLU A 130 -7.09 7.68 3.82
CA GLU A 130 -8.18 7.82 4.79
C GLU A 130 -9.23 6.71 4.62
N LEU A 131 -9.53 6.32 3.38
CA LEU A 131 -10.39 5.18 3.10
C LEU A 131 -9.83 3.89 3.72
N ILE A 132 -8.58 3.56 3.44
CA ILE A 132 -7.94 2.33 3.95
C ILE A 132 -7.86 2.34 5.48
N ASP A 133 -7.47 3.48 6.07
CA ASP A 133 -7.37 3.67 7.52
C ASP A 133 -8.74 3.50 8.21
N SER A 134 -9.83 3.95 7.58
CA SER A 134 -11.19 3.78 8.11
C SER A 134 -11.62 2.31 8.27
N PHE A 135 -10.95 1.38 7.57
CA PHE A 135 -11.14 -0.06 7.71
C PHE A 135 -10.07 -0.73 8.60
N GLY A 136 -9.15 0.04 9.19
CA GLY A 136 -8.05 -0.44 10.02
C GLY A 136 -6.87 -1.02 9.23
N GLY A 137 -6.81 -0.77 7.93
CA GLY A 137 -5.71 -1.20 7.08
C GLY A 137 -4.54 -0.22 7.12
N THR A 138 -3.33 -0.69 6.80
CA THR A 138 -2.18 0.19 6.55
C THR A 138 -2.00 0.40 5.04
N SER A 139 -1.92 1.66 4.61
CA SER A 139 -1.80 1.99 3.18
C SER A 139 -0.42 1.69 2.61
N VAL A 140 -0.40 1.11 1.41
CA VAL A 140 0.79 0.99 0.56
C VAL A 140 0.60 1.93 -0.63
N LEU A 141 1.40 2.99 -0.70
CA LEU A 141 1.31 3.98 -1.78
C LEU A 141 1.84 3.39 -3.08
N PHE A 142 1.05 3.51 -4.14
CA PHE A 142 1.48 3.15 -5.48
C PHE A 142 2.41 4.21 -6.07
N GLN A 143 3.18 3.77 -7.07
CA GLN A 143 3.99 4.68 -7.88
C GLN A 143 3.11 5.69 -8.62
N SER A 144 3.61 6.92 -8.74
CA SER A 144 2.99 8.04 -9.44
C SER A 144 4.03 8.64 -10.39
N TYR A 145 3.60 9.07 -11.57
CA TYR A 145 4.45 9.79 -12.52
C TYR A 145 4.81 11.19 -12.03
N GLY A 146 4.02 11.78 -11.14
CA GLY A 146 4.23 13.14 -10.63
C GLY A 146 5.25 13.28 -9.48
N LEU A 147 5.91 12.19 -9.08
CA LEU A 147 6.90 12.13 -7.99
C LEU A 147 8.36 12.11 -8.48
#